data_AF-A0A8J5Y618-F1
#
_entry.id   AF-A0A8J5Y618-F1
#
_cell.length_a   1.000
_cell.length_b   1.000
_cell.length_c   1.000
_cell.angle_alpha   90.00
_cell.angle_beta   90.00
_cell.angle_gamma   90.00
#
_symmetry.space_group_name_H-M   'P 1'
#
loop_
_entity.id
_entity.type
_entity.pdbx_description
1 polymer ?
#
loop_
_entity_poly.entity_id
_entity_poly.type
_entity_poly.pdbx_seq_one_letter_code
_entity_poly.pdbx_strand_id
1 'polypeptide(L)'
;MLLIMMLWFLVLKIIFVQTELFCMMVLFQVRYCAHILNLIVKAGLELADDVVGKIQNGIKYIKKSGIRRKRFYDVADKSFHLNVTKKLRQDVCVR
;
A
#
# COMPACT_ATOMS: atom_id res chain seq x y z
N MET A 1 -43.13 29.14 -33.27
CA MET A 1 -42.68 27.73 -33.34
C MET A 1 -41.16 27.62 -33.43
N LEU A 2 -40.52 28.23 -34.45
CA LEU A 2 -39.04 28.23 -34.60
C LEU A 2 -38.26 28.79 -33.39
N LEU A 3 -38.73 29.90 -32.80
CA LEU A 3 -38.07 30.53 -31.64
C LEU A 3 -38.02 29.61 -30.40
N ILE A 4 -39.08 28.83 -30.19
CA ILE A 4 -39.20 27.88 -29.07
C ILE A 4 -38.26 26.69 -29.28
N MET A 5 -38.11 26.21 -30.52
CA MET A 5 -37.17 25.14 -30.85
C MET A 5 -35.71 25.58 -30.68
N MET A 6 -35.37 26.82 -31.09
CA MET A 6 -34.02 27.36 -30.89
C MET A 6 -33.70 27.55 -29.39
N LEU A 7 -34.66 28.00 -28.59
CA LEU A 7 -34.49 28.16 -27.15
C LEU A 7 -34.30 26.80 -26.46
N TRP A 8 -35.06 25.78 -26.85
CA TRP A 8 -34.89 24.41 -26.35
C TRP A 8 -33.50 23.85 -26.68
N PHE A 9 -33.01 24.09 -27.90
CA PHE A 9 -31.69 23.62 -28.33
C PHE A 9 -30.56 24.31 -27.55
N LEU A 10 -30.71 25.60 -27.25
CA LEU A 10 -29.76 26.36 -26.45
C LEU A 10 -29.72 25.83 -25.00
N VAL A 11 -30.89 25.59 -24.41
CA VAL A 11 -31.02 25.04 -23.04
C VAL A 11 -30.41 23.64 -22.97
N LEU A 12 -30.67 22.77 -23.95
CA LEU A 12 -30.09 21.43 -24.00
C LEU A 12 -28.56 21.49 -24.10
N LYS A 13 -28.04 22.41 -24.91
CA LYS A 13 -26.59 22.60 -25.09
C LYS A 13 -25.92 23.15 -23.83
N ILE A 14 -26.60 24.05 -23.10
CA ILE A 14 -26.12 24.57 -21.80
C ILE A 14 -26.11 23.46 -20.74
N ILE A 15 -27.18 22.67 -20.63
CA ILE A 15 -27.26 21.57 -19.65
C ILE A 15 -26.18 20.52 -19.94
N PHE A 16 -25.95 20.20 -21.21
CA PHE A 16 -24.92 19.25 -21.63
C PHE A 16 -23.51 19.74 -21.22
N VAL A 17 -23.17 21.00 -21.52
CA VAL A 17 -21.87 21.59 -21.15
C VAL A 17 -21.67 21.62 -19.64
N GLN A 18 -22.70 21.96 -18.86
CA GLN A 18 -22.61 22.00 -17.39
C GLN A 18 -22.43 20.60 -16.79
N THR A 19 -23.05 19.58 -17.38
CA THR A 19 -22.94 18.19 -16.92
C THR A 19 -21.54 17.63 -17.20
N GLU A 20 -20.97 17.92 -18.37
CA GLU A 20 -19.59 17.50 -18.68
C GLU A 20 -18.56 18.18 -17.75
N LEU A 21 -18.73 19.48 -17.46
CA LEU A 21 -17.84 20.20 -16.55
C LEU A 21 -17.91 19.63 -15.13
N PHE A 22 -19.12 19.32 -14.65
CA PHE A 22 -19.34 18.72 -13.33
C PHE A 22 -18.73 17.32 -13.24
N CYS A 23 -18.91 16.50 -14.27
CA CYS A 23 -18.34 15.15 -14.33
C CYS A 23 -16.80 15.20 -14.34
N MET A 24 -16.21 16.12 -15.11
CA MET A 24 -14.77 16.34 -15.10
C MET A 24 -14.26 16.74 -13.70
N MET A 25 -14.92 17.70 -13.04
CA MET A 25 -14.54 18.14 -11.69
C MET A 25 -14.55 17.00 -10.66
N VAL A 26 -15.59 16.15 -10.67
CA VAL A 26 -15.69 14.98 -9.78
C VAL A 26 -14.62 13.94 -10.11
N LEU A 27 -14.35 13.68 -11.40
CA LEU A 27 -13.28 12.77 -11.81
C LEU A 27 -11.89 13.29 -11.41
N PHE A 28 -11.65 14.60 -11.49
CA PHE A 28 -10.42 15.23 -11.00
C PHE A 28 -10.27 15.08 -9.49
N GLN A 29 -11.36 15.25 -8.72
CA GLN A 29 -11.33 15.04 -7.27
C GLN A 29 -11.01 13.59 -6.91
N VAL A 30 -11.65 12.61 -7.55
CA VAL A 30 -11.37 11.18 -7.31
C VAL A 30 -9.93 10.84 -7.65
N ARG A 31 -9.41 11.35 -8.79
CA ARG A 31 -8.00 11.15 -9.17
C ARG A 31 -7.03 11.82 -8.21
N TYR A 32 -7.35 13.03 -7.71
CA TYR A 32 -6.54 13.74 -6.75
C TYR A 32 -6.50 13.04 -5.38
N CYS A 33 -7.65 12.59 -4.88
CA CYS A 33 -7.75 11.78 -3.67
C CYS A 33 -7.00 10.45 -3.83
N ALA A 34 -7.16 9.76 -4.96
CA ALA A 34 -6.42 8.53 -5.25
C ALA A 34 -4.91 8.79 -5.31
N HIS A 35 -4.47 9.93 -5.86
CA HIS A 35 -3.07 10.30 -5.91
C HIS A 35 -2.48 10.54 -4.51
N ILE A 36 -3.18 11.30 -3.66
CA ILE A 36 -2.77 11.52 -2.27
C ILE A 36 -2.72 10.20 -1.49
N LEU A 37 -3.75 9.36 -1.61
CA LEU A 37 -3.78 8.04 -0.98
C LEU A 37 -2.62 7.17 -1.47
N ASN A 38 -2.32 7.18 -2.77
CA ASN A 38 -1.19 6.46 -3.34
C ASN A 38 0.16 6.98 -2.80
N LEU A 39 0.31 8.29 -2.60
CA LEU A 39 1.51 8.87 -1.97
C LEU A 39 1.65 8.42 -0.52
N ILE A 40 0.57 8.44 0.27
CA ILE A 40 0.58 7.98 1.67
C ILE A 40 0.91 6.48 1.75
N VAL A 41 0.27 5.66 0.90
CA VAL A 41 0.52 4.21 0.85
C VAL A 41 1.97 3.92 0.45
N LYS A 42 2.53 4.64 -0.53
CA LYS A 42 3.93 4.48 -0.92
C LYS A 42 4.88 4.83 0.21
N ALA A 43 4.68 5.96 0.88
CA ALA A 43 5.51 6.35 2.02
C ALA A 43 5.42 5.32 3.16
N GLY A 44 4.21 4.80 3.44
CA GLY A 44 4.02 3.73 4.42
C GLY A 44 4.71 2.42 4.02
N LEU A 45 4.67 2.06 2.73
CA LEU A 45 5.30 0.85 2.21
C LEU A 45 6.82 0.93 2.28
N GLU A 46 7.43 2.07 1.96
CA GLU A 46 8.88 2.28 2.08
C GLU A 46 9.38 2.10 3.52
N LEU A 47 8.62 2.58 4.50
CA LEU A 47 8.93 2.38 5.92
C LEU A 47 8.79 0.91 6.33
N ALA A 48 7.75 0.23 5.85
CA ALA A 48 7.55 -1.19 6.11
C ALA A 48 8.67 -2.04 5.47
N ASP A 49 9.10 -1.70 4.25
CA ASP A 49 10.16 -2.39 3.53
C ASP A 49 11.51 -2.32 4.27
N ASP A 50 11.86 -1.18 4.86
CA ASP A 50 13.06 -1.05 5.70
C ASP A 50 13.01 -1.99 6.93
N VAL A 51 11.88 -2.01 7.63
CA VAL A 51 11.69 -2.87 8.81
C VAL A 51 11.76 -4.34 8.42
N VAL A 52 11.10 -4.73 7.33
CA VAL A 52 11.14 -6.09 6.78
C VAL A 52 12.58 -6.45 6.41
N GLY A 53 13.33 -5.56 5.77
CA GLY A 53 14.74 -5.75 5.43
C GLY A 53 15.62 -5.99 6.66
N LYS A 54 15.40 -5.23 7.75
CA LYS A 54 16.12 -5.42 9.03
C LYS A 54 15.82 -6.79 9.65
N ILE A 55 14.56 -7.21 9.67
CA ILE A 55 14.16 -8.53 10.18
C ILE A 55 14.81 -9.65 9.35
N GLN A 56 14.75 -9.55 8.03
CA GLN A 56 15.37 -10.53 7.12
C GLN A 56 16.89 -10.64 7.34
N ASN A 57 17.58 -9.52 7.49
CA ASN A 57 19.01 -9.48 7.79
C ASN A 57 19.33 -10.09 9.16
N GLY A 58 18.50 -9.83 10.17
CA GLY A 58 18.61 -10.46 11.50
C GLY A 58 18.48 -11.98 11.44
N ILE A 59 17.48 -12.48 10.71
CA ILE A 59 17.29 -13.92 10.48
C ILE A 59 18.52 -14.53 9.78
N LYS A 60 19.03 -13.88 8.72
CA LYS A 60 20.24 -14.32 7.99
C LYS A 60 21.46 -14.38 8.91
N TYR A 61 21.65 -13.37 9.75
CA TYR A 61 22.74 -13.30 10.73
C TYR A 61 22.69 -14.48 11.72
N ILE A 62 21.51 -14.76 12.28
CA ILE A 62 21.31 -15.88 13.22
C ILE A 62 21.61 -17.22 12.52
N LYS A 63 21.09 -17.44 11.31
CA LYS A 63 21.26 -18.71 10.58
C LYS A 63 22.69 -18.97 10.11
N LYS A 64 23.52 -17.93 9.91
CA LYS A 64 24.90 -18.05 9.47
C LYS A 64 25.82 -18.82 10.43
N SER A 65 25.46 -18.98 11.71
CA SER A 65 26.27 -19.74 12.69
C SER A 65 25.39 -20.64 13.56
N GLY A 66 25.80 -21.91 13.73
CA GLY A 66 25.13 -22.85 14.62
C GLY A 66 25.10 -22.39 16.07
N ILE A 67 26.17 -21.74 16.55
CA ILE A 67 26.26 -21.20 17.92
C ILE A 67 25.24 -20.07 18.12
N ARG A 68 25.18 -19.12 17.17
CA ARG A 68 24.20 -18.01 17.22
C ARG A 68 22.77 -18.53 17.21
N ARG A 69 22.50 -19.53 16.35
CA ARG A 69 21.20 -20.18 16.28
C ARG A 69 20.81 -20.86 17.59
N LYS A 70 21.74 -21.59 18.24
CA LYS A 70 21.49 -22.22 19.54
C LYS A 70 21.16 -21.18 20.61
N ARG A 71 22.00 -20.14 20.75
CA ARG A 71 21.76 -19.04 21.71
C ARG A 71 20.41 -18.36 21.50
N PHE A 72 20.01 -18.15 20.24
CA PHE A 72 18.72 -17.55 19.94
C PHE A 72 17.56 -18.41 20.47
N TYR A 73 17.56 -19.72 20.21
CA TYR A 73 16.51 -20.60 20.71
C TYR A 73 16.56 -20.78 22.23
N ASP A 74 17.76 -20.81 22.83
CA ASP A 74 17.90 -20.86 24.29
C ASP A 74 17.25 -19.63 24.95
N VAL A 75 17.40 -18.43 24.36
CA VAL A 75 16.74 -17.21 24.85
C VAL A 75 15.24 -17.22 24.54
N ALA A 76 14.83 -17.68 23.36
CA ALA A 76 13.42 -17.76 22.98
C ALA A 76 12.63 -18.68 23.93
N ASP A 77 13.21 -19.80 24.34
CA ASP A 77 12.63 -20.74 25.29
C ASP A 77 12.59 -20.15 26.71
N LYS A 78 13.73 -19.65 27.20
CA LYS A 78 13.87 -19.21 28.59
C LYS A 78 13.16 -17.91 28.91
N SER A 79 13.20 -16.93 27.99
CA SER A 79 12.68 -15.58 28.25
C SER A 79 11.26 -15.37 27.75
N PHE A 80 10.84 -16.12 26.72
CA PHE A 80 9.56 -15.90 26.05
C PHE A 80 8.68 -17.16 26.01
N HIS A 81 9.15 -18.29 26.54
CA HIS A 81 8.43 -19.58 26.53
C HIS A 81 7.93 -19.97 25.13
N LEU A 82 8.71 -19.63 24.10
CA LEU A 82 8.34 -19.90 22.71
C LEU A 82 8.69 -21.34 22.36
N ASN A 83 7.79 -22.00 21.63
CA ASN A 83 8.04 -23.35 21.15
C ASN A 83 9.19 -23.37 20.12
N VAL A 84 10.37 -23.79 20.57
CA VAL A 84 11.62 -23.90 19.79
C VAL A 84 11.60 -24.98 18.70
N THR A 85 10.55 -25.82 18.63
CA THR A 85 10.36 -26.73 17.49
C THR A 85 10.06 -25.96 16.19
N LYS A 86 9.53 -24.74 16.29
CA LYS A 86 9.30 -23.87 15.13
C LYS A 86 10.63 -23.30 14.64
N LYS A 87 11.05 -23.74 13.46
CA LYS A 87 12.27 -23.25 12.81
C LYS A 87 12.10 -21.81 12.29
N LEU A 88 13.14 -20.99 12.47
CA LEU A 88 13.31 -19.69 11.82
C LEU A 88 13.26 -19.84 10.29
N ARG A 89 12.21 -19.28 9.68
CA ARG A 89 12.03 -19.22 8.22
C ARG A 89 12.37 -17.82 7.72
N GLN A 90 13.10 -17.77 6.62
CA GLN A 90 13.30 -16.53 5.88
C GLN A 90 12.25 -16.54 4.79
N ASP A 91 11.48 -15.46 4.68
CA ASP A 91 10.37 -15.33 3.74
C ASP A 91 10.85 -15.41 2.28
N VAL A 92 11.99 -14.77 2.00
CA VAL A 92 12.67 -14.86 0.71
C VAL A 92 13.86 -15.82 0.80
N CYS A 93 13.86 -16.85 -0.06
CA CYS A 93 15.05 -17.66 -0.32
C CYS A 93 16.12 -16.78 -0.98
N VAL A 94 16.97 -16.13 -0.19
CA VAL A 94 18.16 -15.47 -0.73
C VAL A 94 19.15 -16.58 -1.12
N ARG A 95 19.35 -16.74 -2.45
CA ARG A 95 20.37 -17.60 -3.04
C ARG A 95 21.77 -17.27 -2.51
#